data_AF-A0A1A8XZE6-F1
#
_entry.id   AF-A0A1A8XZE6-F1
#
_cell.length_a   1.000
_cell.length_b   1.000
_cell.length_c   1.000
_cell.angle_alpha   90.00
_cell.angle_beta   90.00
_cell.angle_gamma   90.00
#
_symmetry.space_group_name_H-M   'P 1'
#
loop_
_entity.id
_entity.type
_entity.pdbx_description
1 polymer ?
#
loop_
_entity_poly.entity_id
_entity_poly.type
_entity_poly.pdbx_seq_one_letter_code
_entity_poly.pdbx_strand_id
1 'polypeptide(L)'
;MYWDALIVKPLADYRIYVELKGGRKGVFDMKPYLAHGVFRELRNVPYFNQVGIVFGAVTWPNEQDIAPETLLAEMVPLESATASGETLQRDASQGRR
;
A
#
# COMPACT_ATOMS: atom_id res chain seq x y z
N MET A 1 -0.90 -17.20 -0.58
CA MET A 1 -0.51 -17.09 0.85
C MET A 1 -1.30 -15.97 1.54
N TYR A 2 -1.24 -15.83 2.87
CA TYR A 2 -1.97 -14.76 3.59
C TYR A 2 -1.45 -13.35 3.26
N TRP A 3 -0.28 -13.27 2.62
CA TRP A 3 0.35 -12.04 2.21
C TRP A 3 0.18 -11.71 0.73
N ASP A 4 -0.55 -12.51 -0.06
CA ASP A 4 -0.75 -12.20 -1.49
C ASP A 4 -1.30 -10.79 -1.69
N ALA A 5 -0.77 -10.07 -2.69
CA ALA A 5 -1.39 -8.85 -3.17
C ALA A 5 -2.76 -9.18 -3.77
N LEU A 6 -3.77 -8.43 -3.37
CA LEU A 6 -5.14 -8.57 -3.86
C LEU A 6 -5.54 -7.39 -4.76
N ILE A 7 -5.10 -6.19 -4.41
CA ILE A 7 -5.38 -4.96 -5.15
C ILE A 7 -4.07 -4.22 -5.34
N VAL A 8 -3.85 -3.72 -6.57
CA VAL A 8 -2.79 -2.78 -6.88
C VAL A 8 -3.36 -1.64 -7.72
N LYS A 9 -2.94 -0.40 -7.45
CA LYS A 9 -3.27 0.76 -8.29
C LYS A 9 -2.04 1.63 -8.46
N PRO A 10 -1.69 2.03 -9.70
CA PRO A 10 -0.62 3.00 -9.89
C PRO A 10 -1.05 4.36 -9.35
N LEU A 11 -0.09 5.07 -8.77
CA LEU A 11 -0.22 6.44 -8.27
C LEU A 11 0.81 7.33 -8.96
N ALA A 12 0.61 8.64 -8.88
CA ALA A 12 1.60 9.61 -9.33
C ALA A 12 2.92 9.47 -8.56
N ASP A 13 4.00 9.91 -9.19
CA ASP A 13 5.37 9.87 -8.65
C ASP A 13 5.91 8.45 -8.43
N TYR A 14 5.61 7.53 -9.36
CA TYR A 14 6.07 6.13 -9.35
C TYR A 14 5.77 5.39 -8.04
N ARG A 15 4.57 5.60 -7.52
CA ARG A 15 4.07 4.90 -6.34
C ARG A 15 2.98 3.93 -6.72
N ILE A 16 2.80 2.90 -5.91
CA ILE A 16 1.67 1.99 -6.04
C ILE A 16 0.93 1.92 -4.72
N TYR A 17 -0.40 1.94 -4.79
CA TYR A 17 -1.25 1.52 -3.69
C TYR A 17 -1.39 0.01 -3.74
N VAL A 18 -1.31 -0.65 -2.58
CA VAL A 18 -1.42 -2.11 -2.45
C VAL A 18 -2.36 -2.47 -1.30
N GLU A 19 -3.20 -3.48 -1.51
CA GLU A 19 -3.90 -4.21 -0.45
C GLU A 19 -3.46 -5.68 -0.46
N LEU A 20 -3.06 -6.19 0.70
CA LEU A 20 -2.66 -7.57 0.89
C LEU A 20 -3.81 -8.38 1.50
N LYS A 21 -3.82 -9.69 1.26
CA LYS A 21 -4.84 -10.61 1.79
C LYS A 21 -4.99 -10.57 3.31
N GLY A 22 -3.95 -10.16 4.02
CA GLY A 22 -3.99 -9.97 5.46
C GLY A 22 -4.64 -8.68 5.96
N GLY A 23 -5.29 -7.92 5.09
CA GLY A 23 -5.96 -6.66 5.43
C GLY A 23 -5.01 -5.47 5.57
N ARG A 24 -3.69 -5.69 5.52
CA ARG A 24 -2.71 -4.60 5.43
C ARG A 24 -2.84 -3.93 4.07
N LYS A 25 -2.88 -2.59 4.08
CA LYS A 25 -2.89 -1.75 2.89
C LYS A 25 -1.90 -0.60 3.05
N GLY A 26 -1.36 -0.11 1.96
CA GLY A 26 -0.31 0.90 2.01
C GLY A 26 0.09 1.44 0.66
N VAL A 27 1.10 2.31 0.70
CA VAL A 27 1.75 2.88 -0.48
C VAL A 27 3.20 2.40 -0.52
N PHE A 28 3.62 1.92 -1.68
CA PHE A 28 4.99 1.50 -1.95
C PHE A 28 5.64 2.46 -2.96
N ASP A 29 6.86 2.92 -2.67
CA ASP A 29 7.63 3.83 -3.52
C ASP A 29 8.60 3.06 -4.42
N MET A 30 8.41 3.13 -5.74
CA MET A 30 9.27 2.43 -6.69
C MET A 30 10.53 3.21 -7.05
N LYS A 31 10.65 4.51 -6.70
CA LYS A 31 11.78 5.36 -7.10
C LYS A 31 13.15 4.78 -6.74
N PRO A 32 13.37 4.18 -5.55
CA PRO A 32 14.66 3.56 -5.21
C PRO A 32 15.06 2.46 -6.20
N TYR A 33 14.09 1.77 -6.82
CA TYR A 33 14.32 0.64 -7.71
C TYR A 33 14.54 1.06 -9.16
N LEU A 34 14.05 2.23 -9.58
CA LEU A 34 14.08 2.68 -10.99
C LEU A 34 15.50 2.82 -11.59
N ALA A 35 16.56 2.82 -10.79
CA ALA A 35 17.94 2.86 -11.27
C ALA A 35 18.54 1.47 -11.52
N HIS A 36 17.89 0.40 -11.08
CA HIS A 36 18.47 -0.94 -10.98
C HIS A 36 17.87 -1.92 -11.98
N GLY A 37 18.73 -2.61 -12.72
CA GLY A 37 18.39 -3.77 -13.55
C GLY A 37 17.14 -3.57 -14.42
N VAL A 38 16.25 -4.56 -14.35
CA VAL A 38 15.00 -4.63 -15.12
C VAL A 38 13.99 -3.54 -14.77
N PHE A 39 14.07 -2.95 -13.57
CA PHE A 39 13.13 -1.91 -13.13
C PHE A 39 13.36 -0.55 -13.81
N ARG A 40 14.42 -0.38 -14.61
CA ARG A 40 14.65 0.84 -15.39
C ARG A 40 13.53 1.13 -16.39
N GLU A 41 12.87 0.09 -16.91
CA GLU A 41 11.74 0.22 -17.84
C GLU A 41 10.54 0.94 -17.21
N LEU A 42 10.39 0.82 -15.89
CA LEU A 42 9.32 1.45 -15.12
C LEU A 42 9.42 2.99 -15.07
N ARG A 43 10.52 3.59 -15.54
CA ARG A 43 10.61 5.04 -15.73
C ARG A 43 9.63 5.55 -16.80
N ASN A 44 9.23 4.70 -17.73
CA ASN A 44 8.18 5.02 -18.70
C ASN A 44 6.82 4.97 -17.98
N VAL A 45 6.20 6.14 -17.74
CA VAL A 45 4.94 6.24 -16.98
C VAL A 45 3.78 5.44 -17.61
N PRO A 46 3.53 5.51 -18.93
CA PRO A 46 2.56 4.62 -19.57
C PRO A 46 2.80 3.14 -19.33
N TYR A 47 4.06 2.69 -19.31
CA TYR A 47 4.43 1.32 -19.00
C TYR A 47 4.23 0.98 -17.51
N PHE A 48 4.67 1.87 -16.62
CA PHE A 48 4.46 1.75 -15.16
C PHE A 48 2.98 1.58 -14.80
N ASN A 49 2.09 2.30 -15.49
CA ASN A 49 0.65 2.22 -15.26
C ASN A 49 0.02 0.89 -15.68
N GLN A 50 0.77 0.00 -16.34
CA GLN A 50 0.34 -1.37 -16.67
C GLN A 50 0.54 -2.35 -15.51
N VAL A 51 0.85 -1.85 -14.31
CA VAL A 51 0.99 -2.66 -13.10
C VAL A 51 -0.26 -3.53 -12.87
N GLY A 52 -0.03 -4.80 -12.54
CA GLY A 52 -1.07 -5.78 -12.24
C GLY A 52 -0.62 -6.74 -11.15
N ILE A 53 -1.39 -7.83 -10.99
CA ILE A 53 -1.09 -8.89 -10.03
C ILE A 53 -1.06 -10.23 -10.76
N VAL A 54 0.03 -10.98 -10.58
CA VAL A 54 0.19 -12.34 -11.10
C VAL A 54 0.69 -13.24 -9.97
N PHE A 55 0.00 -14.35 -9.72
CA PHE A 55 0.28 -15.30 -8.64
C PHE A 55 0.49 -14.66 -7.24
N GLY A 56 -0.19 -13.54 -6.97
CA GLY A 56 -0.12 -12.82 -5.70
C GLY A 56 1.03 -11.82 -5.59
N ALA A 57 1.90 -11.70 -6.59
CA ALA A 57 2.93 -10.66 -6.67
C ALA A 57 2.42 -9.46 -7.48
N VAL A 58 2.97 -8.27 -7.21
CA VAL A 58 2.76 -7.10 -8.08
C VAL A 58 3.67 -7.23 -9.29
N THR A 59 3.15 -7.11 -10.51
CA THR A 59 3.88 -7.48 -11.74
C THR A 59 3.64 -6.47 -12.88
N TRP A 60 4.62 -6.35 -13.78
CA TRP A 60 4.54 -5.61 -15.05
C TRP A 60 4.66 -6.54 -16.27
N PRO A 61 4.28 -6.10 -17.48
CA PRO A 61 4.20 -6.97 -18.66
C PRO A 61 5.48 -7.71 -19.04
N ASN A 62 6.66 -7.17 -18.72
CA ASN A 62 7.96 -7.79 -19.02
C ASN A 62 8.52 -8.51 -17.78
N GLU A 63 7.62 -9.11 -17.00
CA GLU A 63 7.92 -10.02 -15.89
C GLU A 63 8.69 -9.39 -14.71
N GLN A 64 8.80 -8.06 -14.65
CA GLN A 64 9.27 -7.42 -13.42
C GLN A 64 8.21 -7.60 -12.35
N ASP A 65 8.62 -8.00 -11.15
CA ASP A 65 7.73 -8.19 -10.03
C ASP A 65 8.28 -7.61 -8.72
N ILE A 66 7.36 -7.27 -7.83
CA ILE A 66 7.64 -7.04 -6.42
C ILE A 66 6.93 -8.12 -5.62
N ALA A 67 7.73 -8.95 -4.96
CA ALA A 67 7.24 -10.00 -4.09
C ALA A 67 6.48 -9.41 -2.88
N PRO A 68 5.43 -10.10 -2.38
CA PRO A 68 4.66 -9.61 -1.25
C PRO A 68 5.46 -9.35 0.03
N GLU A 69 6.54 -10.10 0.26
CA GLU A 69 7.44 -9.93 1.39
C GLU A 69 8.12 -8.56 1.36
N THR A 70 8.53 -8.10 0.17
CA THR A 70 9.09 -6.76 -0.03
C THR A 70 8.02 -5.68 0.24
N LEU A 71 6.78 -5.90 -0.23
CA LEU A 71 5.66 -5.00 0.06
C LEU A 71 5.40 -4.90 1.57
N LEU A 72 5.37 -6.03 2.28
CA LEU A 72 5.16 -6.07 3.73
C LEU A 72 6.25 -5.34 4.51
N ALA A 73 7.50 -5.38 4.03
CA ALA A 73 8.65 -4.79 4.69
C ALA A 73 8.75 -3.28 4.46
N GLU A 74 8.46 -2.80 3.24
CA GLU A 74 8.82 -1.43 2.84
C GLU A 74 7.64 -0.52 2.51
N MET A 75 6.42 -1.05 2.34
CA MET A 75 5.26 -0.17 2.11
C MET A 75 4.93 0.64 3.36
N VAL A 76 4.59 1.91 3.14
CA VAL A 76 4.06 2.79 4.20
C VAL A 76 2.61 2.42 4.44
N PRO A 77 2.23 1.96 5.65
CA PRO A 77 0.85 1.59 5.95
C PRO A 77 -0.08 2.80 5.82
N LEU A 78 -1.24 2.58 5.18
CA LEU A 78 -2.33 3.52 5.24
C LEU A 78 -3.24 3.10 6.40
N GLU A 79 -3.03 3.70 7.56
CA GLU A 79 -3.97 3.55 8.66
C GLU A 79 -5.33 4.09 8.20
N SER A 80 -6.36 3.26 8.34
CA SER A 80 -7.73 3.77 8.27
C SER A 80 -7.83 4.78 9.39
N ALA A 81 -8.15 6.04 9.09
CA ALA A 81 -8.44 7.04 10.11
C ALA A 81 -9.47 6.44 11.08
N THR A 82 -9.02 5.99 12.23
CA THR A 82 -9.89 5.51 13.28
C THR A 82 -10.58 6.74 13.82
N ALA A 83 -11.90 6.77 13.66
CA ALA A 83 -12.76 7.61 14.44
C ALA A 83 -12.52 7.28 15.93
N SER A 84 -11.60 7.99 16.57
CA SER A 84 -11.49 8.07 18.02
C SER A 84 -11.91 9.48 18.42
N GLY A 85 -13.22 9.68 18.36
CA GLY A 85 -13.91 10.88 18.81
C GLY A 85 -15.18 10.53 19.55
N GLU A 86 -15.18 9.44 20.35
CA GLU A 86 -16.21 9.22 21.34
C GLU A 86 -15.59 8.58 22.59
N THR A 87 -15.30 9.41 23.59
CA THR A 87 -15.37 8.98 24.99
C THR A 87 -16.35 9.90 25.67
N LEU A 88 -17.59 9.43 25.71
CA LEU A 88 -18.61 9.88 26.65
C LEU A 88 -18.07 9.70 28.07
N GLN A 89 -17.57 10.78 28.68
CA GLN A 89 -17.41 10.82 30.12
C GLN A 89 -18.77 11.19 30.72
N ARG A 90 -19.51 10.16 31.13
CA ARG A 90 -20.59 10.30 32.09
C ARG A 90 -20.03 10.77 33.43
N ASP A 91 -20.86 11.58 34.09
CA ASP A 91 -20.96 11.82 35.52
C ASP A 91 -20.11 12.94 36.15
N ALA A 92 -20.77 14.06 36.38
CA ALA A 92 -20.61 14.82 37.62
C ALA A 92 -22.01 15.29 38.06
N SER A 93 -22.77 14.37 38.63
CA SER A 93 -23.79 14.72 39.60
C SER A 93 -23.13 15.30 40.86
N GLN A 94 -23.39 16.59 41.14
CA GLN A 94 -23.65 17.21 42.46
C GLN A 94 -23.08 18.63 42.61
N GLY A 95 -23.93 19.51 43.18
CA GLY A 95 -23.52 20.72 43.90
C GLY A 95 -24.34 21.96 43.51
N ARG A 96 -25.57 22.12 44.00
CA ARG A 96 -25.96 22.84 45.24
C ARG A 96 -26.27 24.34 45.01
N ARG A 97 -27.54 24.65 45.31
CA ARG A 97 -28.15 25.93 45.73
C ARG A 97 -28.52 26.93 44.65
#